data_AF-A0A351JVL5-F1
#
_entry.id   AF-A0A351JVL5-F1
#
_cell.length_a   1.000
_cell.length_b   1.000
_cell.length_c   1.000
_cell.angle_alpha   90.00
_cell.angle_beta   90.00
_cell.angle_gamma   90.00
#
_symmetry.space_group_name_H-M   'P 1'
#
loop_
_entity.id
_entity.type
_entity.pdbx_description
1 polymer ?
#
loop_
_entity_poly.entity_id
_entity_poly.type
_entity_poly.pdbx_seq_one_letter_code
_entity_poly.pdbx_strand_id
1 'polypeptide(L)'
;MKTGELECAVKLFSRRIEATRLDRTRVEAICRRETQRVKEWGRLGSQLLLFRGRGGAGKTVNLLRVAHHLYQEKRARVLILTYNKALVADIARLFAIMGIRDGLETQRISIQQIQSYVSEFLRALGHAPGNDLLGNYEGRY
;
A
#
# COMPACT_ATOMS: atom_id res chain seq x y z
N MET A 1 -2.14 -33.79 -14.55
CA MET A 1 -2.25 -33.34 -13.14
C MET A 1 -2.96 -34.42 -12.37
N LYS A 2 -2.32 -34.99 -11.34
CA LYS A 2 -2.94 -36.04 -10.52
C LYS A 2 -4.04 -35.40 -9.65
N THR A 3 -5.14 -36.09 -9.40
CA THR A 3 -6.31 -35.56 -8.66
C THR A 3 -5.91 -34.94 -7.30
N GLY A 4 -4.94 -35.53 -6.60
CA GLY A 4 -4.43 -34.99 -5.33
C GLY A 4 -3.61 -33.69 -5.43
N GLU A 5 -3.00 -33.38 -6.59
CA GLU A 5 -2.28 -32.13 -6.82
C GLU A 5 -3.26 -30.95 -6.93
N LEU A 6 -4.39 -31.17 -7.60
CA LEU A 6 -5.45 -30.16 -7.74
C LEU A 6 -6.08 -29.83 -6.39
N GLU A 7 -6.40 -30.84 -5.58
CA GLU A 7 -6.96 -30.64 -4.24
C GLU A 7 -6.01 -29.86 -3.32
N CYS A 8 -4.71 -30.16 -3.38
CA CYS A 8 -3.70 -29.44 -2.62
C CYS A 8 -3.58 -27.98 -3.07
N ALA A 9 -3.59 -27.73 -4.38
CA ALA A 9 -3.57 -26.37 -4.94
C ALA A 9 -4.81 -25.58 -4.51
N VAL A 10 -6.01 -26.16 -4.66
CA VAL A 10 -7.27 -25.53 -4.22
C VAL A 10 -7.20 -25.19 -2.74
N LYS A 11 -6.78 -26.13 -1.88
CA LYS A 11 -6.65 -25.91 -0.44
C LYS A 11 -5.65 -24.82 -0.09
N LEU A 12 -4.55 -24.67 -0.84
CA LEU A 12 -3.56 -23.63 -0.62
C LEU A 12 -4.10 -22.26 -1.02
N PHE A 13 -4.69 -22.14 -2.21
CA PHE A 13 -5.22 -20.89 -2.74
C PHE A 13 -6.54 -20.45 -2.08
N SER A 14 -7.29 -21.36 -1.46
CA SER A 14 -8.52 -21.04 -0.72
C SER A 14 -8.28 -20.61 0.74
N ARG A 15 -7.02 -20.56 1.21
CA ARG A 15 -6.72 -20.11 2.58
C ARG A 15 -7.09 -18.63 2.74
N ARG A 16 -7.86 -18.34 3.79
CA ARG A 16 -8.14 -16.96 4.18
C ARG A 16 -6.94 -16.38 4.93
N ILE A 17 -6.67 -15.10 4.68
CA ILE A 17 -5.69 -14.35 5.46
C ILE A 17 -6.33 -14.04 6.81
N GLU A 18 -5.83 -14.66 7.87
CA GLU A 18 -6.24 -14.34 9.24
C GLU A 18 -5.37 -13.23 9.83
N ALA A 19 -6.00 -12.23 10.42
CA ALA A 19 -5.30 -11.10 11.02
C ALA A 19 -4.62 -11.51 12.32
N THR A 20 -3.28 -11.37 12.36
CA THR A 20 -2.49 -11.57 13.58
C THR A 20 -2.71 -10.42 14.57
N ARG A 21 -2.23 -10.58 15.81
CA ARG A 21 -2.28 -9.51 16.83
C ARG A 21 -1.58 -8.24 16.35
N LEU A 22 -0.42 -8.39 15.71
CA LEU A 22 0.37 -7.27 15.19
C LEU A 22 -0.38 -6.50 14.09
N ASP A 23 -1.12 -7.22 13.26
CA ASP A 23 -1.94 -6.61 12.20
C ASP A 23 -3.03 -5.75 12.77
N ARG A 24 -3.76 -6.29 13.77
CA ARG A 24 -4.82 -5.55 14.45
C ARG A 24 -4.28 -4.27 15.08
N THR A 25 -3.15 -4.36 15.79
CA THR A 25 -2.49 -3.18 16.37
C THR A 25 -2.09 -2.15 15.30
N ARG A 26 -1.57 -2.59 14.15
CA ARG A 26 -1.23 -1.67 13.04
C ARG A 26 -2.47 -1.03 12.42
N VAL A 27 -3.51 -1.82 12.17
CA VAL A 27 -4.80 -1.33 11.63
C VAL A 27 -5.43 -0.33 12.59
N GLU A 28 -5.52 -0.66 13.88
CA GLU A 28 -6.01 0.25 14.92
C GLU A 28 -5.20 1.55 14.94
N ALA A 29 -3.87 1.45 14.87
CA ALA A 29 -3.02 2.63 14.82
C ALA A 29 -3.32 3.48 13.57
N ILE A 30 -3.54 2.90 12.40
CA ILE A 30 -3.88 3.62 11.15
C ILE A 30 -5.29 4.23 11.20
N CYS A 31 -6.26 3.52 11.79
CA CYS A 31 -7.65 3.96 11.87
C CYS A 31 -7.91 4.97 12.99
N ARG A 32 -7.00 5.09 13.97
CA ARG A 32 -7.17 6.00 15.12
C ARG A 32 -7.33 7.44 14.63
N ARG A 33 -8.49 8.04 14.92
CA ARG A 33 -8.75 9.45 14.68
C ARG A 33 -7.95 10.30 15.68
N GLU A 34 -6.96 11.05 15.19
CA GLU A 34 -6.21 12.02 16.00
C GLU A 34 -6.65 13.45 15.65
N THR A 35 -7.54 14.02 16.46
CA THR A 35 -8.18 15.32 16.23
C THR A 35 -7.18 16.49 16.09
N GLN A 36 -6.02 16.42 16.74
CA GLN A 36 -5.01 17.48 16.69
C GLN A 36 -4.33 17.59 15.31
N ARG A 37 -4.12 16.48 14.60
CA ARG A 37 -3.43 16.46 13.30
C ARG A 37 -4.35 16.67 12.10
N VAL A 38 -5.65 16.48 12.26
CA VAL A 38 -6.65 16.74 11.22
C VAL A 38 -6.60 18.19 10.74
N LYS A 39 -6.30 19.16 11.63
CA LYS A 39 -6.12 20.57 11.24
C LYS A 39 -4.93 20.78 10.30
N GLU A 40 -3.81 20.10 10.55
CA GLU A 40 -2.61 20.17 9.70
C GLU A 40 -2.87 19.51 8.33
N TRP A 41 -3.67 18.44 8.31
CA TRP A 41 -4.13 17.77 7.08
C TRP A 41 -5.11 18.61 6.27
N GLY A 42 -5.77 19.60 6.87
CA GLY A 42 -6.65 20.52 6.16
C GLY A 42 -5.96 21.27 5.02
N ARG A 43 -4.63 21.43 5.11
CA ARG A 43 -3.81 22.10 4.08
C ARG A 43 -3.28 21.13 2.99
N LEU A 44 -3.60 19.84 3.06
CA LEU A 44 -3.26 18.88 2.00
C LEU A 44 -3.86 19.33 0.66
N GLY A 45 -3.01 19.41 -0.36
CA GLY A 45 -3.35 19.92 -1.69
C GLY A 45 -2.95 21.38 -1.93
N SER A 46 -2.80 22.18 -0.85
CA SER A 46 -2.28 23.57 -0.93
C SER A 46 -0.79 23.68 -0.64
N GLN A 47 -0.20 22.68 0.01
CA GLN A 47 1.22 22.65 0.35
C GLN A 47 1.74 21.21 0.46
N LEU A 48 3.05 21.05 0.30
CA LEU A 48 3.76 19.80 0.56
C LEU A 48 3.83 19.55 2.07
N LEU A 49 3.36 18.38 2.53
CA LEU A 49 3.57 17.92 3.90
C LEU A 49 4.80 17.02 3.98
N LEU A 50 5.69 17.31 4.93
CA LEU A 50 6.91 16.55 5.15
C LEU A 50 6.97 15.99 6.57
N PHE A 51 6.95 14.66 6.69
CA PHE A 51 7.06 13.97 7.97
C PHE A 51 8.54 13.76 8.34
N ARG A 52 9.08 14.60 9.24
CA ARG A 52 10.47 14.49 9.74
C ARG A 52 10.52 13.84 11.14
N GLY A 53 11.64 13.21 11.47
CA GLY A 53 11.89 12.64 12.81
C GLY A 53 12.91 11.50 12.78
N ARG A 54 13.29 10.96 13.95
CA ARG A 54 14.18 9.79 14.06
C ARG A 54 13.51 8.49 13.60
N GLY A 55 14.29 7.43 13.40
CA GLY A 55 13.76 6.08 13.17
C GLY A 55 12.74 5.70 14.26
N GLY A 56 11.68 4.99 13.90
CA GLY A 56 10.62 4.61 14.86
C GLY A 56 9.62 5.70 15.24
N ALA A 57 9.79 6.97 14.81
CA ALA A 57 8.86 8.07 15.12
C ALA A 57 7.46 7.98 14.44
N GLY A 58 7.09 6.82 13.89
CA GLY A 58 5.77 6.59 13.31
C GLY A 58 5.49 7.28 11.98
N LYS A 59 6.52 7.74 11.24
CA LYS A 59 6.35 8.43 9.94
C LYS A 59 5.47 7.64 8.95
N THR A 60 5.74 6.35 8.77
CA THR A 60 4.96 5.47 7.90
C THR A 60 3.51 5.34 8.36
N VAL A 61 3.28 5.16 9.67
CA VAL A 61 1.93 5.09 10.23
C VAL A 61 1.18 6.41 10.00
N ASN A 62 1.85 7.55 10.17
CA ASN A 62 1.26 8.87 9.93
C ASN A 62 0.93 9.09 8.45
N LEU A 63 1.80 8.65 7.53
CA LEU A 63 1.52 8.69 6.10
C LEU A 63 0.27 7.85 5.75
N LEU A 64 0.16 6.65 6.32
CA LEU A 64 -0.99 5.77 6.11
C LEU A 64 -2.28 6.30 6.72
N ARG A 65 -2.19 6.95 7.90
CA ARG A 65 -3.33 7.66 8.52
C ARG A 65 -3.87 8.74 7.60
N VAL A 66 -2.98 9.55 7.02
CA VAL A 66 -3.36 10.62 6.08
C VAL A 66 -4.05 10.03 4.85
N ALA A 67 -3.46 9.00 4.25
CA ALA A 67 -4.06 8.31 3.11
C ALA A 67 -5.46 7.75 3.43
N HIS A 68 -5.61 7.09 4.58
CA HIS A 68 -6.88 6.57 5.05
C HIS A 68 -7.91 7.69 5.31
N HIS A 69 -7.49 8.81 5.91
CA HIS A 69 -8.37 9.98 6.10
C HIS A 69 -8.84 10.59 4.78
N LEU A 70 -7.93 10.78 3.81
CA LEU A 70 -8.29 11.28 2.47
C LEU A 70 -9.25 10.34 1.74
N TYR A 71 -9.07 9.04 1.91
CA TYR A 71 -9.97 8.02 1.37
C TYR A 71 -11.37 8.08 2.00
N GLN A 72 -11.46 8.06 3.34
CA GLN A 72 -12.73 7.99 4.05
C GLN A 72 -13.51 9.30 3.97
N GLU A 73 -12.86 10.43 4.24
CA GLU A 73 -13.55 11.72 4.42
C GLU A 73 -13.65 12.51 3.11
N LYS A 74 -12.65 12.40 2.22
CA LYS A 74 -12.62 13.14 0.96
C LYS A 74 -12.89 12.29 -0.28
N ARG A 75 -13.08 10.97 -0.13
CA ARG A 75 -13.25 10.04 -1.25
C ARG A 75 -12.13 10.14 -2.30
N ALA A 76 -10.94 10.58 -1.90
CA ALA A 76 -9.85 10.86 -2.80
C ALA A 76 -9.18 9.57 -3.33
N ARG A 77 -8.59 9.65 -4.52
CA ARG A 77 -7.66 8.65 -5.02
C ARG A 77 -6.25 8.98 -4.51
N VAL A 78 -5.60 8.01 -3.89
CA VAL A 78 -4.31 8.14 -3.22
C VAL A 78 -3.34 7.11 -3.80
N LEU A 79 -2.20 7.58 -4.28
CA LEU A 79 -1.08 6.74 -4.72
C LEU A 79 0.07 6.90 -3.73
N ILE A 80 0.53 5.79 -3.16
CA ILE A 80 1.70 5.72 -2.29
C ILE A 80 2.83 5.05 -3.06
N LEU A 81 3.95 5.76 -3.23
CA LEU A 81 5.14 5.23 -3.88
C LEU A 81 6.23 4.98 -2.84
N THR A 82 6.88 3.84 -2.92
CA THR A 82 8.03 3.49 -2.07
C THR A 82 9.07 2.70 -2.86
N TYR A 83 10.30 2.63 -2.35
CA TYR A 83 11.31 1.69 -2.85
C TYR A 83 11.23 0.33 -2.15
N ASN A 84 10.56 0.24 -0.99
CA ASN A 84 10.59 -0.96 -0.15
C ASN A 84 9.51 -1.97 -0.58
N LYS A 85 9.92 -3.03 -1.29
CA LYS A 85 9.04 -4.14 -1.73
C LYS A 85 8.32 -4.82 -0.56
N ALA A 86 9.00 -5.02 0.58
CA ALA A 86 8.38 -5.63 1.77
C ALA A 86 7.29 -4.73 2.38
N LEU A 87 7.48 -3.41 2.34
CA LEU A 87 6.47 -2.46 2.82
C LEU A 87 5.23 -2.44 1.92
N VAL A 88 5.40 -2.56 0.60
CA VAL A 88 4.27 -2.73 -0.34
C VAL A 88 3.46 -3.97 0.03
N ALA A 89 4.12 -5.11 0.20
CA ALA A 89 3.47 -6.37 0.56
C ALA A 89 2.76 -6.30 1.92
N ASP A 90 3.39 -5.70 2.93
CA ASP A 90 2.80 -5.56 4.26
C ASP A 90 1.55 -4.67 4.24
N ILE A 91 1.59 -3.54 3.55
CA ILE A 91 0.43 -2.63 3.45
C ILE A 91 -0.70 -3.26 2.62
N ALA A 92 -0.38 -3.92 1.50
CA ALA A 92 -1.38 -4.63 0.71
C ALA A 92 -2.11 -5.70 1.53
N ARG A 93 -1.37 -6.39 2.42
CA ARG A 93 -1.93 -7.34 3.36
C ARG A 93 -2.78 -6.67 4.45
N LEU A 94 -2.38 -5.50 4.95
CA LEU A 94 -3.20 -4.72 5.90
C LEU A 94 -4.51 -4.26 5.24
N PHE A 95 -4.48 -3.76 4.01
CA PHE A 95 -5.68 -3.38 3.26
C PHE A 95 -6.60 -4.57 2.99
N ALA A 96 -6.03 -5.74 2.69
CA ALA A 96 -6.77 -6.99 2.62
C ALA A 96 -7.53 -7.32 3.90
N ILE A 97 -6.85 -7.19 5.04
CA ILE A 97 -7.43 -7.44 6.37
C ILE A 97 -8.52 -6.40 6.70
N MET A 98 -8.33 -5.15 6.30
CA MET A 98 -9.30 -4.06 6.52
C MET A 98 -10.54 -4.16 5.61
N GLY A 99 -10.60 -5.13 4.70
CA GLY A 99 -11.67 -5.20 3.71
C GLY A 99 -11.61 -4.05 2.68
N ILE A 100 -10.48 -3.34 2.59
CA ILE A 100 -10.20 -2.37 1.52
C ILE A 100 -9.73 -3.15 0.28
N ARG A 101 -10.44 -4.23 -0.06
CA ARG A 101 -10.22 -5.02 -1.29
C ARG A 101 -11.30 -4.67 -2.29
N ASP A 102 -10.83 -4.29 -3.47
CA ASP A 102 -11.49 -4.20 -4.78
C ASP A 102 -12.92 -4.74 -4.82
N GLY A 103 -13.86 -3.90 -4.39
CA GLY A 103 -15.16 -3.89 -5.03
C GLY A 103 -15.01 -3.27 -6.41
N LEU A 104 -15.99 -3.45 -7.30
CA LEU A 104 -16.06 -2.86 -8.65
C LEU A 104 -15.86 -1.32 -8.68
N GLU A 105 -15.85 -0.68 -7.52
CA GLU A 105 -15.42 0.69 -7.26
C GLU A 105 -13.88 0.77 -7.20
N THR A 106 -13.25 1.40 -8.21
CA THR A 106 -11.81 1.69 -8.29
C THR A 106 -11.12 1.81 -6.91
N GLN A 107 -10.16 0.93 -6.63
CA GLN A 107 -9.30 0.98 -5.43
C GLN A 107 -8.78 2.42 -5.25
N ARG A 108 -9.25 3.09 -4.19
CA ARG A 108 -8.94 4.50 -3.97
C ARG A 108 -7.62 4.74 -3.25
N ILE A 109 -7.03 3.72 -2.61
CA ILE A 109 -5.66 3.79 -2.10
C ILE A 109 -4.85 2.68 -2.78
N SER A 110 -3.83 3.06 -3.54
CA SER A 110 -2.87 2.15 -4.15
C SER A 110 -1.48 2.36 -3.54
N ILE A 111 -0.74 1.27 -3.35
CA ILE A 111 0.67 1.31 -2.97
C ILE A 111 1.50 0.52 -3.98
N GLN A 112 2.56 1.14 -4.49
CA GLN A 112 3.42 0.53 -5.50
C GLN A 112 4.88 0.84 -5.23
N GLN A 113 5.74 0.01 -5.82
CA GLN A 113 7.14 0.36 -5.94
C GLN A 113 7.29 1.46 -6.99
N ILE A 114 8.09 2.50 -6.70
CA ILE A 114 8.27 3.63 -7.62
C ILE A 114 8.79 3.18 -8.99
N GLN A 115 9.67 2.19 -9.04
CA GLN A 115 10.20 1.64 -10.29
C GLN A 115 9.13 0.94 -11.14
N SER A 116 8.22 0.20 -10.50
CA SER A 116 7.09 -0.45 -11.19
C SER A 116 6.15 0.61 -11.75
N TYR A 117 5.83 1.64 -10.94
CA TYR A 117 4.99 2.76 -11.36
C TYR A 117 5.61 3.52 -12.53
N VAL A 118 6.89 3.89 -12.45
CA VAL A 118 7.59 4.61 -13.53
C VAL A 118 7.65 3.76 -14.80
N SER A 119 7.91 2.45 -14.68
CA SER A 119 7.91 1.54 -15.84
C SER A 119 6.54 1.47 -16.52
N GLU A 120 5.47 1.32 -15.75
CA GLU A 120 4.10 1.33 -16.25
C GLU A 120 3.72 2.68 -16.88
N PHE A 121 4.09 3.78 -16.23
CA PHE A 121 3.87 5.14 -16.72
C PHE A 121 4.57 5.38 -18.05
N LEU A 122 5.85 5.00 -18.18
CA LEU A 122 6.59 5.13 -19.43
C LEU A 122 5.97 4.29 -20.55
N ARG A 123 5.56 3.05 -20.25
CA ARG A 123 4.87 2.19 -21.22
C ARG A 123 3.56 2.81 -21.70
N ALA A 124 2.79 3.40 -20.78
CA ALA A 124 1.55 4.10 -21.11
C ALA A 124 1.79 5.32 -22.01
N LEU A 125 2.96 5.95 -21.92
CA LEU A 125 3.40 7.02 -22.82
C LEU A 125 3.97 6.52 -24.16
N GLY A 126 4.01 5.21 -24.40
CA GLY A 126 4.57 4.62 -25.63
C GLY A 126 6.08 4.41 -25.57
N HIS A 127 6.72 4.63 -24.42
CA HIS A 127 8.13 4.33 -24.22
C HIS A 127 8.26 2.96 -23.55
N ALA A 128 8.89 2.00 -24.22
CA ALA A 128 9.25 0.73 -23.58
C ALA A 128 10.56 0.93 -22.79
N PRO A 129 10.53 1.03 -21.44
CA PRO A 129 11.74 0.94 -20.67
C PRO A 129 12.42 -0.40 -21.00
N GLY A 130 13.71 -0.36 -21.35
CA GLY A 130 14.49 -1.59 -21.57
C GLY A 130 14.41 -2.52 -20.36
N ASN A 131 14.58 -3.83 -20.59
CA ASN A 131 14.43 -4.89 -19.57
C ASN A 131 15.28 -4.67 -18.29
N ASP A 132 16.24 -3.76 -18.34
CA ASP A 132 17.24 -3.49 -17.31
C ASP A 132 16.76 -2.57 -16.17
N LEU A 133 15.62 -1.89 -16.34
CA LEU A 133 15.08 -0.99 -15.31
C LEU A 133 14.54 -1.73 -14.06
N LEU A 134 14.12 -2.99 -14.22
CA LEU A 134 13.61 -3.83 -13.12
C LEU A 134 14.64 -4.86 -12.63
N GLY A 135 15.50 -5.37 -13.54
CA GLY A 135 16.46 -6.44 -13.23
C GLY A 135 17.53 -6.05 -12.20
N ASN A 136 17.95 -4.79 -12.20
CA ASN A 136 19.04 -4.31 -11.33
C ASN A 136 18.68 -4.15 -9.84
N TYR A 137 17.40 -4.29 -9.47
CA TYR A 137 16.93 -4.17 -8.08
C TYR A 137 16.56 -5.51 -7.43
N GLU A 138 16.29 -6.56 -8.22
CA GLU A 138 15.96 -7.89 -7.68
C GLU A 138 17.21 -8.69 -7.26
N GLY A 139 18.42 -8.23 -7.61
CA GLY A 139 19.70 -8.87 -7.30
C GLY A 139 20.49 -8.32 -6.11
N ARG A 140 19.88 -7.48 -5.24
CA ARG A 140 20.56 -6.88 -4.07
C ARG A 140 19.85 -7.13 -2.75
N TYR A 141 19.45 -8.36 -2.45
CA TYR A 141 19.23 -8.88 -1.09
C TYR A 141 19.41 -10.39 -1.05
#